data_AF-A0A951K4L2-F1
#
_entry.id   AF-A0A951K4L2-F1
#
_cell.length_a   1.000
_cell.length_b   1.000
_cell.length_c   1.000
_cell.angle_alpha   90.00
_cell.angle_beta   90.00
_cell.angle_gamma   90.00
#
_symmetry.space_group_name_H-M   'P 1'
#
loop_
_entity.id
_entity.type
_entity.pdbx_description
1 polymer ?
#
loop_
_entity_poly.entity_id
_entity_poly.type
_entity_poly.pdbx_seq_one_letter_code
_entity_poly.pdbx_strand_id
1 'polypeptide(L)'
;MAVAHVVGGLSLDDGRLFRSHLLECTSCRARVGELRAIAHDLADVERDERRERAARRTETKAPEGEEAEVEVPVTQRLRTRTTLFIAAGLTVLMALSSWNFLLRGRLQEAQDEASRLRDAASVLQGGQLWETLATATSSVVGEVRSRDDALVVIVEKLAYDADYWLYVYDAQGQQIHVSGAEAEKGVVYEYREDLPSAHRVEVVRAPRPTEPRTGTTVFEARQEPAAQPQADTDDAQLNPVGD
;
A
#
# COMPACT_ATOMS: atom_id res chain seq x y z
N MET A 1 19.51 -1.18 6.85
CA MET A 1 20.92 -1.23 7.29
C MET A 1 21.12 -1.69 8.74
N ALA A 2 20.36 -1.19 9.72
CA ALA A 2 20.53 -1.57 11.14
C ALA A 2 20.48 -3.09 11.42
N VAL A 3 19.54 -3.82 10.81
CA VAL A 3 19.42 -5.29 10.92
C VAL A 3 20.66 -5.99 10.36
N ALA A 4 21.14 -5.57 9.18
CA ALA A 4 22.35 -6.12 8.57
C ALA A 4 23.60 -5.89 9.43
N HIS A 5 23.69 -4.76 10.16
CA HIS A 5 24.77 -4.51 11.09
C HIS A 5 24.73 -5.47 12.30
N VAL A 6 23.55 -5.68 12.89
CA VAL A 6 23.39 -6.53 14.09
C VAL A 6 23.64 -8.01 13.79
N VAL A 7 23.25 -8.47 12.60
CA VAL A 7 23.42 -9.87 12.15
C VAL A 7 24.80 -10.11 11.50
N GLY A 8 25.62 -9.06 11.34
CA GLY A 8 26.97 -9.18 10.76
C GLY A 8 27.01 -9.31 9.23
N GLY A 9 25.93 -8.92 8.54
CA GLY A 9 25.80 -8.98 7.07
C GLY A 9 26.28 -7.75 6.31
N LEU A 10 27.00 -6.83 6.97
CA LEU A 10 27.61 -5.66 6.30
C LEU A 10 29.05 -5.97 5.90
N SER A 11 29.48 -5.40 4.77
CA SER A 11 30.90 -5.35 4.41
C SER A 11 31.69 -4.54 5.45
N LEU A 12 33.01 -4.71 5.50
CA LEU A 12 33.86 -4.00 6.47
C LEU A 12 33.77 -2.47 6.31
N ASP A 13 33.62 -1.98 5.08
CA ASP A 13 33.53 -0.57 4.76
C ASP A 13 32.16 0.01 5.12
N ASP A 14 31.07 -0.70 4.78
CA ASP A 14 29.71 -0.30 5.19
C ASP A 14 29.56 -0.32 6.71
N GLY A 15 30.21 -1.27 7.39
CA GLY A 15 30.24 -1.32 8.84
C GLY A 15 30.96 -0.13 9.47
N ARG A 16 32.00 0.43 8.84
CA ARG A 16 32.68 1.65 9.32
C ARG A 16 31.80 2.88 9.13
N LEU A 17 31.21 3.04 7.95
CA LEU A 17 30.27 4.13 7.65
C LEU A 17 29.06 4.11 8.59
N PHE A 18 28.44 2.95 8.76
CA PHE A 18 27.29 2.83 9.66
C PHE A 18 27.65 3.12 11.12
N ARG A 19 28.83 2.71 11.60
CA ARG A 19 29.29 3.05 12.96
C ARG A 19 29.51 4.56 13.15
N SER A 20 30.05 5.25 12.14
CA SER A 20 30.18 6.72 12.20
C SER A 20 28.81 7.39 12.29
N HIS A 21 27.84 6.92 11.50
CA HIS A 21 26.47 7.44 11.53
C HIS A 21 25.75 7.22 12.87
N LEU A 22 26.01 6.09 13.55
CA LEU A 22 25.43 5.82 14.88
C LEU A 22 25.91 6.79 15.98
N LEU A 23 27.04 7.46 15.80
CA LEU A 23 27.51 8.50 16.72
C LEU A 23 26.67 9.77 16.60
N GLU A 24 26.19 10.07 15.39
CA GLU A 24 25.46 11.31 15.07
C GLU A 24 23.93 11.15 15.17
N CYS A 25 23.40 9.93 15.01
CA CYS A 25 21.96 9.68 14.97
C CYS A 25 21.46 8.84 16.17
N THR A 26 20.78 9.51 17.12
CA THR A 26 20.24 8.87 18.35
C THR A 26 19.11 7.89 18.07
N SER A 27 18.28 8.13 17.06
CA SER A 27 17.17 7.23 16.67
C SER A 27 17.69 5.91 16.09
N CYS A 28 18.72 5.97 15.23
CA CYS A 28 19.36 4.77 14.70
C CYS A 28 20.05 3.96 15.81
N ARG A 29 20.61 4.63 16.83
CA ARG A 29 21.20 3.97 18.01
C ARG A 29 20.15 3.24 18.84
N ALA A 30 19.02 3.88 19.12
CA ALA A 30 17.91 3.24 19.85
C ALA A 30 17.43 1.98 19.13
N ARG A 31 17.23 2.07 17.81
CA ARG A 31 16.77 0.94 16.99
C ARG A 31 17.77 -0.21 16.90
N VAL A 32 19.09 0.08 16.92
CA VAL A 32 20.13 -0.97 17.02
C VAL A 32 20.13 -1.61 18.41
N GLY A 33 19.83 -0.85 19.47
CA GLY A 33 19.66 -1.36 20.83
C GLY A 33 18.51 -2.35 20.94
N GLU A 34 17.34 -2.00 20.41
CA GLU A 34 16.16 -2.87 20.36
C GLU A 34 16.45 -4.18 19.61
N LEU A 35 17.08 -4.07 18.43
CA LEU A 35 17.43 -5.25 17.63
C LEU A 35 18.46 -6.15 18.32
N ARG A 36 19.37 -5.60 19.14
CA ARG A 36 20.30 -6.40 19.95
C ARG A 36 19.61 -7.12 21.10
N ALA A 37 18.62 -6.50 21.73
CA ALA A 37 17.84 -7.15 22.79
C ALA A 37 17.13 -8.38 22.24
N ILE A 38 16.44 -8.24 21.09
CA ILE A 38 15.78 -9.36 20.41
C ILE A 38 16.77 -10.47 20.03
N ALA A 39 17.96 -10.11 19.55
CA ALA A 39 18.99 -11.09 19.21
C ALA A 39 19.52 -11.84 20.45
N HIS A 40 19.59 -11.17 21.61
CA HIS A 40 19.97 -11.81 22.87
C HIS A 40 18.89 -12.78 23.34
N ASP A 41 17.62 -12.37 23.30
CA ASP A 41 16.50 -13.22 23.67
C ASP A 41 16.45 -14.50 22.82
N LEU A 42 16.70 -14.37 21.51
CA LEU A 42 16.76 -15.52 20.60
C LEU A 42 17.93 -16.47 20.93
N ALA A 43 19.09 -15.92 21.29
CA ALA A 43 20.25 -16.70 21.70
C ALA A 43 20.01 -17.44 23.03
N ASP A 44 19.27 -16.84 23.95
CA ASP A 44 18.90 -17.48 25.21
C ASP A 44 17.88 -18.62 24.99
N VAL A 45 16.88 -18.42 24.13
CA VAL A 45 15.96 -19.49 23.71
C VAL A 45 16.73 -20.66 23.07
N GLU A 46 17.72 -20.38 22.21
CA GLU A 46 18.53 -21.44 21.60
C GLU A 46 19.36 -22.20 22.64
N ARG A 47 19.95 -21.50 23.63
CA ARG A 47 20.68 -22.13 24.73
C ARG A 47 19.78 -23.00 25.59
N ASP A 48 18.58 -22.52 25.90
CA ASP A 48 17.62 -23.27 26.70
C ASP A 48 17.10 -24.50 25.94
N GLU A 49 16.85 -24.38 24.63
CA GLU A 49 16.51 -25.54 23.81
C GLU A 49 17.66 -26.56 23.75
N ARG A 50 18.92 -26.11 23.67
CA ARG A 50 20.09 -27.01 23.75
C ARG A 50 20.19 -27.68 25.12
N ARG A 51 19.91 -26.97 26.21
CA ARG A 51 19.89 -27.53 27.58
C ARG A 51 18.80 -28.56 27.75
N GLU A 52 17.58 -28.28 27.28
CA GLU A 52 16.47 -29.24 27.31
C GLU A 52 16.79 -30.48 26.49
N ARG A 53 17.35 -30.32 25.27
CA ARG A 53 17.77 -31.47 24.45
C ARG A 53 18.86 -32.30 25.13
N ALA A 54 19.78 -31.67 25.87
CA ALA A 54 20.80 -32.38 26.63
C ALA A 54 20.20 -33.15 27.83
N ALA A 55 19.30 -32.51 28.59
CA ALA A 55 18.61 -33.13 29.72
C ALA A 55 17.76 -34.35 29.30
N ARG A 56 17.03 -34.23 28.19
CA ARG A 56 16.24 -35.35 27.63
C ARG A 56 17.11 -36.52 27.15
N ARG A 57 18.38 -36.30 26.78
CA ARG A 57 19.31 -37.38 26.41
C ARG A 57 19.85 -38.13 27.62
N THR A 58 19.99 -37.47 28.77
CA THR A 58 20.50 -38.09 29.99
C THR A 58 19.46 -38.97 30.69
N GLU A 59 18.17 -38.76 30.45
CA GLU A 59 17.09 -39.58 31.02
C GLU A 59 16.91 -40.95 30.34
N THR A 60 17.47 -41.16 29.14
CA THR A 60 17.36 -42.45 28.41
C THR A 60 18.52 -43.42 28.62
N LYS A 61 19.47 -43.14 29.52
CA LYS A 61 20.52 -44.11 29.88
C LYS A 61 19.98 -45.08 30.93
N ALA A 62 19.11 -46.00 30.50
CA ALA A 62 18.76 -47.20 31.25
C ALA A 62 20.02 -48.06 31.48
N PRO A 63 20.15 -48.75 32.63
CA PRO A 63 21.32 -49.57 32.92
C PRO A 63 21.36 -50.78 31.96
N GLU A 64 22.51 -50.98 31.32
CA GLU A 64 22.82 -52.18 30.55
C GLU A 64 22.86 -53.40 31.47
N GLY A 65 22.11 -54.44 31.10
CA GLY A 65 22.12 -55.76 31.73
C GLY A 65 21.74 -56.83 30.70
N GLU A 66 22.75 -57.65 30.38
CA GLU A 66 22.77 -59.01 29.78
C GLU A 66 21.76 -59.44 28.69
N GLU A 67 22.32 -59.62 27.47
CA GLU A 67 22.20 -60.77 26.56
C GLU A 67 20.83 -61.45 26.28
N ALA A 68 20.31 -61.22 25.07
CA ALA A 68 19.72 -62.27 24.24
C ALA A 68 19.96 -61.97 22.75
N GLU A 69 20.80 -62.81 22.14
CA GLU A 69 21.10 -62.89 20.72
C GLU A 69 19.85 -63.22 19.90
N VAL A 70 19.44 -62.32 19.00
CA VAL A 70 18.54 -62.62 17.87
C VAL A 70 18.98 -61.81 16.66
N GLU A 71 19.44 -62.52 15.62
CA GLU A 71 19.80 -61.98 14.30
C GLU A 71 18.55 -61.45 13.52
N VAL A 72 18.52 -60.13 13.34
CA VAL A 72 18.06 -59.25 12.22
C VAL A 72 17.13 -59.85 11.11
N PRO A 73 16.05 -59.14 10.70
CA PRO A 73 16.27 -57.96 9.85
C PRO A 73 15.57 -56.68 10.37
N VAL A 74 16.38 -55.81 10.96
CA VAL A 74 16.05 -54.41 11.27
C VAL A 74 16.25 -53.57 10.00
N THR A 75 15.24 -53.50 9.13
CA THR A 75 15.23 -52.48 8.05
C THR A 75 13.91 -51.73 7.90
N GLN A 76 12.84 -52.09 8.63
CA GLN A 76 11.55 -51.40 8.50
C GLN A 76 11.39 -50.14 9.37
N ARG A 77 12.04 -50.05 10.55
CA ARG A 77 11.82 -48.94 11.50
C ARG A 77 12.58 -47.65 11.18
N LEU A 78 13.71 -47.74 10.49
CA LEU A 78 14.45 -46.55 10.04
C LEU A 78 13.74 -45.85 8.88
N ARG A 79 13.16 -46.62 7.95
CA ARG A 79 12.51 -46.10 6.74
C ARG A 79 11.32 -45.18 7.06
N THR A 80 10.57 -45.46 8.11
CA THR A 80 9.43 -44.65 8.59
C THR A 80 9.85 -43.33 9.23
N ARG A 81 11.00 -43.30 9.95
CA ARG A 81 11.54 -42.07 10.53
C ARG A 81 12.09 -41.14 9.46
N THR A 82 12.81 -41.65 8.46
CA THR A 82 13.32 -40.81 7.36
C THR A 82 12.20 -40.21 6.52
N THR A 83 11.13 -40.97 6.23
CA THR A 83 9.96 -40.44 5.53
C THR A 83 9.24 -39.35 6.33
N LEU A 84 9.20 -39.45 7.67
CA LEU A 84 8.63 -38.41 8.53
C LEU A 84 9.46 -37.11 8.47
N PHE A 85 10.79 -37.20 8.49
CA PHE A 85 11.64 -36.01 8.35
C PHE A 85 11.53 -35.35 6.97
N ILE A 86 11.45 -36.15 5.90
CA ILE A 86 11.26 -35.63 4.54
C ILE A 86 9.89 -34.94 4.42
N ALA A 87 8.83 -35.58 4.94
CA ALA A 87 7.49 -35.00 4.95
C ALA A 87 7.46 -33.69 5.76
N ALA A 88 8.05 -33.68 6.96
CA ALA A 88 8.14 -32.47 7.77
C ALA A 88 8.94 -31.35 7.07
N GLY A 89 10.06 -31.69 6.43
CA GLY A 89 10.86 -30.73 5.65
C GLY A 89 10.09 -30.14 4.46
N LEU A 90 9.34 -30.98 3.72
CA LEU A 90 8.46 -30.51 2.65
C LEU A 90 7.38 -29.57 3.15
N THR A 91 6.74 -29.89 4.29
CA THR A 91 5.73 -29.03 4.90
C THR A 91 6.31 -27.67 5.30
N VAL A 92 7.50 -27.64 5.89
CA VAL A 92 8.18 -26.39 6.26
C VAL A 92 8.53 -25.57 5.01
N LEU A 93 9.04 -26.20 3.95
CA LEU A 93 9.33 -25.52 2.69
C LEU A 93 8.08 -24.95 2.03
N MET A 94 6.97 -25.70 2.04
CA MET A 94 5.69 -25.21 1.56
C MET A 94 5.20 -24.02 2.38
N ALA A 95 5.27 -24.09 3.71
CA ALA A 95 4.88 -23.00 4.60
C ALA A 95 5.72 -21.73 4.36
N LEU A 96 7.04 -21.87 4.21
CA LEU A 96 7.93 -20.75 3.90
C LEU A 96 7.64 -20.15 2.52
N SER A 97 7.32 -20.98 1.52
CA SER A 97 6.93 -20.52 0.18
C SER A 97 5.61 -19.74 0.21
N SER A 98 4.58 -20.28 0.88
CA SER A 98 3.29 -19.61 1.06
C SER A 98 3.43 -18.29 1.81
N TRP A 99 4.27 -18.25 2.85
CA TRP A 99 4.56 -17.02 3.60
C TRP A 99 5.31 -15.99 2.76
N ASN A 100 6.29 -16.43 1.97
CA ASN A 100 7.01 -15.56 1.06
C ASN A 100 6.09 -14.94 0.00
N PHE A 101 5.18 -15.75 -0.55
CA PHE A 101 4.18 -15.29 -1.51
C PHE A 101 3.24 -14.24 -0.87
N LEU A 102 2.75 -14.49 0.35
CA LEU A 102 1.90 -13.55 1.07
C LEU A 102 2.61 -12.22 1.35
N LEU A 103 3.87 -12.26 1.80
CA LEU A 103 4.68 -11.06 2.04
C LEU A 103 4.90 -10.25 0.76
N ARG A 104 5.16 -10.91 -0.37
CA ARG A 104 5.31 -10.23 -1.67
C ARG A 104 4.01 -9.57 -2.10
N GLY A 105 2.87 -10.24 -1.92
CA GLY A 105 1.56 -9.66 -2.20
C GLY A 105 1.31 -8.40 -1.38
N ARG A 106 1.59 -8.44 -0.06
CA ARG A 106 1.46 -7.28 0.83
C ARG A 106 2.41 -6.14 0.46
N LEU A 107 3.63 -6.47 0.03
CA LEU A 107 4.61 -5.48 -0.40
C LEU A 107 4.16 -4.78 -1.68
N GLN A 108 3.63 -5.53 -2.65
CA GLN A 108 3.06 -4.98 -3.89
C GLN A 108 1.87 -4.08 -3.58
N GLU A 109 0.91 -4.54 -2.77
CA GLU A 109 -0.25 -3.76 -2.33
C GLU A 109 0.16 -2.43 -1.69
N ALA A 110 1.16 -2.44 -0.80
CA ALA A 110 1.67 -1.23 -0.17
C ALA A 110 2.43 -0.30 -1.15
N GLN A 111 3.12 -0.87 -2.15
CA GLN A 111 3.82 -0.10 -3.18
C GLN A 111 2.84 0.58 -4.14
N ASP A 112 1.79 -0.13 -4.55
CA ASP A 112 0.74 0.38 -5.43
C ASP A 112 -0.02 1.52 -4.75
N GLU A 113 -0.40 1.34 -3.47
CA GLU A 113 -1.05 2.39 -2.68
C GLU A 113 -0.15 3.62 -2.51
N ALA A 114 1.14 3.40 -2.22
CA ALA A 114 2.10 4.50 -2.12
C ALA A 114 2.33 5.21 -3.46
N SER A 115 2.18 4.53 -4.61
CA SER A 115 2.23 5.17 -5.92
C SER A 115 0.99 6.05 -6.11
N ARG A 116 -0.21 5.49 -5.91
CA ARG A 116 -1.47 6.22 -6.04
C ARG A 116 -1.51 7.50 -5.20
N LEU A 117 -1.01 7.44 -3.97
CA LEU A 117 -0.93 8.62 -3.11
C LEU A 117 0.05 9.69 -3.65
N ARG A 118 1.18 9.28 -4.24
CA ARG A 118 2.12 10.23 -4.87
C ARG A 118 1.49 10.84 -6.12
N ASP A 119 0.81 10.04 -6.92
CA ASP A 119 0.19 10.48 -8.17
C ASP A 119 -0.97 11.44 -7.86
N ALA A 120 -1.82 11.11 -6.90
CA ALA A 120 -2.85 12.02 -6.40
C ALA A 120 -2.27 13.32 -5.81
N ALA A 121 -1.19 13.24 -5.03
CA ALA A 121 -0.51 14.44 -4.52
C ALA A 121 0.03 15.32 -5.66
N SER A 122 0.48 14.72 -6.76
CA SER A 122 0.95 15.46 -7.94
C SER A 122 -0.19 16.19 -8.66
N VAL A 123 -1.39 15.60 -8.72
CA VAL A 123 -2.60 16.24 -9.24
C VAL A 123 -3.04 17.37 -8.31
N LEU A 124 -2.98 17.17 -6.99
CA LEU A 124 -3.33 18.20 -6.03
C LEU A 124 -2.39 19.41 -6.12
N GLN A 125 -1.08 19.19 -6.25
CA GLN A 125 -0.09 20.27 -6.29
C GLN A 125 -0.04 21.01 -7.64
N GLY A 126 -0.22 20.29 -8.76
CA GLY A 126 0.02 20.84 -10.10
C GLY A 126 -1.16 20.74 -11.08
N GLY A 127 -2.30 20.21 -10.66
CA GLY A 127 -3.50 20.09 -11.49
C GLY A 127 -4.29 21.39 -11.62
N GLN A 128 -5.11 21.45 -12.67
CA GLN A 128 -6.07 22.53 -12.90
C GLN A 128 -7.23 22.41 -11.91
N LEU A 129 -7.48 23.49 -11.17
CA LEU A 129 -8.64 23.62 -10.30
C LEU A 129 -9.92 23.77 -11.12
N TRP A 130 -10.95 23.02 -10.76
CA TRP A 130 -12.28 23.11 -11.37
C TRP A 130 -13.15 24.14 -10.66
N GLU A 131 -14.10 24.72 -11.39
CA GLU A 131 -15.08 25.64 -10.84
C GLU A 131 -16.14 24.88 -10.04
N THR A 132 -16.41 25.30 -8.79
CA THR A 132 -17.50 24.74 -7.99
C THR A 132 -18.81 25.39 -8.41
N LEU A 133 -19.76 24.58 -8.89
CA LEU A 133 -21.07 25.04 -9.34
C LEU A 133 -22.10 25.04 -8.22
N ALA A 134 -22.08 24.01 -7.36
CA ALA A 134 -23.07 23.87 -6.31
C ALA A 134 -22.54 23.12 -5.08
N THR A 135 -23.07 23.51 -3.93
CA THR A 135 -22.87 22.85 -2.63
C THR A 135 -24.21 22.79 -1.91
N ALA A 136 -24.60 21.64 -1.34
CA ALA A 136 -25.91 21.50 -0.68
C ALA A 136 -26.07 22.41 0.55
N THR A 137 -24.97 22.73 1.24
CA THR A 137 -24.94 23.70 2.34
C THR A 137 -23.69 24.56 2.22
N SER A 138 -23.71 25.76 2.79
CA SER A 138 -22.53 26.63 2.87
C SER A 138 -21.41 26.08 3.75
N SER A 139 -21.68 25.01 4.52
CA SER A 139 -20.66 24.31 5.28
C SER A 139 -19.88 23.31 4.44
N VAL A 140 -20.47 22.73 3.38
CA VAL A 140 -19.76 21.78 2.52
C VAL A 140 -18.71 22.53 1.73
N VAL A 141 -17.48 22.05 1.79
CA VAL A 141 -16.35 22.58 1.03
C VAL A 141 -15.83 21.45 0.17
N GLY A 142 -15.68 21.69 -1.13
CA GLY A 142 -15.10 20.70 -2.01
C GLY A 142 -14.15 21.32 -3.01
N GLU A 143 -13.21 20.51 -3.46
CA GLU A 143 -12.20 20.86 -4.43
C GLU A 143 -12.08 19.69 -5.42
N VAL A 144 -12.02 20.03 -6.71
CA VAL A 144 -11.75 19.08 -7.77
C VAL A 144 -10.57 19.60 -8.57
N ARG A 145 -9.56 18.75 -8.74
CA ARG A 145 -8.41 19.04 -9.57
C ARG A 145 -8.22 17.94 -10.59
N SER A 146 -7.87 18.31 -11.81
CA SER A 146 -7.45 17.35 -12.83
C SER A 146 -6.08 17.68 -13.39
N ARG A 147 -5.36 16.66 -13.84
CA ARG A 147 -4.11 16.79 -14.56
C ARG A 147 -3.98 15.63 -15.51
N ASP A 148 -3.73 15.91 -16.78
CA ASP A 148 -3.73 14.91 -17.84
C ASP A 148 -5.05 14.13 -17.80
N ASP A 149 -5.01 12.80 -17.60
CA ASP A 149 -6.20 11.94 -17.51
C ASP A 149 -6.58 11.61 -16.06
N ALA A 150 -5.95 12.25 -15.08
CA ALA A 150 -6.16 11.99 -13.66
C ALA A 150 -7.00 13.09 -12.99
N LEU A 151 -7.82 12.67 -12.02
CA LEU A 151 -8.78 13.49 -11.30
C LEU A 151 -8.67 13.21 -9.80
N VAL A 152 -8.62 14.26 -8.99
CA VAL A 152 -8.77 14.19 -7.54
C VAL A 152 -10.00 14.98 -7.13
N VAL A 153 -10.85 14.36 -6.31
CA VAL A 153 -12.06 14.96 -5.74
C VAL A 153 -11.96 14.89 -4.22
N ILE A 154 -12.07 16.03 -3.56
CA ILE A 154 -12.10 16.14 -2.10
C ILE A 154 -13.36 16.91 -1.72
N VAL A 155 -14.22 16.34 -0.90
CA VAL A 155 -15.41 17.02 -0.37
C VAL A 155 -15.50 16.79 1.12
N GLU A 156 -15.49 17.88 1.88
CA GLU A 156 -15.44 17.89 3.34
C GLU A 156 -16.78 18.29 3.97
N LYS A 157 -16.89 18.04 5.28
CA LYS A 157 -18.05 18.34 6.13
C LYS A 157 -19.33 17.66 5.64
N LEU A 158 -19.16 16.46 5.12
CA LEU A 158 -20.22 15.53 4.79
C LEU A 158 -20.79 14.89 6.06
N ALA A 159 -22.02 14.37 5.97
CA ALA A 159 -22.65 13.67 7.08
C ALA A 159 -21.93 12.34 7.32
N TYR A 160 -21.62 12.07 8.58
CA TYR A 160 -21.16 10.76 9.04
C TYR A 160 -22.28 9.72 8.78
N ASP A 161 -21.92 8.50 8.41
CA ASP A 161 -22.83 7.37 8.15
C ASP A 161 -23.80 7.57 6.97
N ALA A 162 -23.36 8.25 5.92
CA ALA A 162 -24.10 8.35 4.67
C ALA A 162 -23.28 7.80 3.49
N ASP A 163 -23.96 7.13 2.57
CA ASP A 163 -23.38 6.66 1.32
C ASP A 163 -23.35 7.80 0.30
N TYR A 164 -22.17 8.00 -0.29
CA TYR A 164 -21.94 8.98 -1.34
C TYR A 164 -21.53 8.28 -2.63
N TRP A 165 -21.91 8.88 -3.75
CA TRP A 165 -21.59 8.41 -5.08
C TRP A 165 -20.99 9.55 -5.88
N LEU A 166 -19.85 9.28 -6.50
CA LEU A 166 -19.19 10.16 -7.44
C LEU A 166 -19.65 9.83 -8.85
N TYR A 167 -20.25 10.81 -9.52
CA TYR A 167 -20.62 10.73 -10.92
C TYR A 167 -19.72 11.66 -11.72
N VAL A 168 -19.16 11.14 -12.81
CA VAL A 168 -18.33 11.92 -13.74
C VAL A 168 -18.98 11.92 -15.10
N TYR A 169 -19.08 13.10 -15.69
CA TYR A 169 -19.70 13.34 -16.98
C TYR A 169 -18.71 13.97 -17.96
N ASP A 170 -18.91 13.70 -19.24
CA ASP A 170 -18.21 14.39 -20.32
C ASP A 170 -18.81 15.75 -20.68
N ALA A 171 -18.24 16.40 -21.70
CA ALA A 171 -18.69 17.71 -22.19
C ALA A 171 -20.13 17.69 -22.72
N GLN A 172 -20.60 16.52 -23.20
CA GLN A 172 -21.93 16.30 -23.73
C GLN A 172 -22.95 15.99 -22.61
N GLY A 173 -22.49 15.82 -21.37
CA GLY A 173 -23.31 15.46 -20.23
C GLY A 173 -23.62 13.95 -20.16
N GLN A 174 -22.92 13.12 -20.93
CA GLN A 174 -23.00 11.68 -20.80
C GLN A 174 -22.17 11.23 -19.60
N GLN A 175 -22.73 10.33 -18.78
CA GLN A 175 -22.00 9.72 -17.68
C GLN A 175 -20.90 8.81 -18.23
N ILE A 176 -19.66 9.06 -17.82
CA ILE A 176 -18.48 8.27 -18.22
C ILE A 176 -17.95 7.42 -17.07
N HIS A 177 -18.25 7.79 -15.82
CA HIS A 177 -17.80 7.02 -14.65
C HIS A 177 -18.76 7.19 -13.47
N VAL A 178 -18.87 6.13 -12.66
CA VAL A 178 -19.57 6.12 -11.37
C VAL A 178 -18.79 5.30 -10.37
N SER A 179 -18.57 5.84 -9.17
CA SER A 179 -17.97 5.11 -8.06
C SER A 179 -18.63 5.45 -6.73
N GLY A 180 -18.65 4.47 -5.84
CA GLY A 180 -19.07 4.68 -4.46
C GLY A 180 -17.93 5.29 -3.67
N ALA A 181 -18.23 6.27 -2.82
CA ALA A 181 -17.29 6.91 -1.93
C ALA A 181 -17.84 6.87 -0.50
N GLU A 182 -17.06 6.33 0.42
CA GLU A 182 -17.37 6.38 1.84
C GLU A 182 -16.83 7.67 2.43
N ALA A 183 -17.66 8.37 3.21
CA ALA A 183 -17.21 9.59 3.88
C ALA A 183 -16.42 9.23 5.15
N GLU A 184 -15.11 9.08 5.05
CA GLU A 184 -14.28 8.89 6.24
C GLU A 184 -14.16 10.21 7.00
N LYS A 185 -14.66 10.21 8.25
CA LYS A 185 -14.65 11.39 9.13
C LYS A 185 -15.29 12.63 8.49
N GLY A 186 -16.33 12.42 7.67
CA GLY A 186 -17.03 13.50 6.98
C GLY A 186 -16.28 14.06 5.77
N VAL A 187 -15.29 13.32 5.25
CA VAL A 187 -14.55 13.65 4.03
C VAL A 187 -14.72 12.52 3.01
N VAL A 188 -15.15 12.88 1.80
CA VAL A 188 -15.03 12.02 0.62
C VAL A 188 -13.75 12.42 -0.10
N TYR A 189 -12.87 11.46 -0.29
CA TYR A 189 -11.67 11.59 -1.10
C TYR A 189 -11.70 10.51 -2.17
N GLU A 190 -11.52 10.91 -3.42
CA GLU A 190 -11.41 9.99 -4.54
C GLU A 190 -10.28 10.43 -5.46
N TYR A 191 -9.43 9.47 -5.82
CA TYR A 191 -8.45 9.59 -6.89
C TYR A 191 -8.81 8.64 -8.03
N ARG A 192 -8.85 9.17 -9.27
CA ARG A 192 -9.11 8.39 -10.48
C ARG A 192 -8.13 8.75 -11.58
N GLU A 193 -7.79 7.74 -12.37
CA GLU A 193 -7.01 7.82 -13.60
C GLU A 193 -7.92 7.42 -14.77
N ASP A 194 -7.43 7.59 -16.00
CA ASP A 194 -8.12 7.21 -17.24
C ASP A 194 -9.45 7.95 -17.49
N LEU A 195 -9.51 9.25 -17.15
CA LEU A 195 -10.67 10.11 -17.35
C LEU A 195 -10.39 11.32 -18.28
N PRO A 196 -9.91 11.11 -19.53
CA PRO A 196 -9.51 12.19 -20.45
C PRO A 196 -10.65 13.15 -20.83
N SER A 197 -11.90 12.69 -20.73
CA SER A 197 -13.08 13.43 -21.17
C SER A 197 -13.88 14.03 -20.01
N ALA A 198 -13.40 13.97 -18.76
CA ALA A 198 -14.16 14.46 -17.62
C ALA A 198 -14.32 15.99 -17.65
N HIS A 199 -15.56 16.45 -17.69
CA HIS A 199 -15.90 17.89 -17.71
C HIS A 199 -16.79 18.31 -16.54
N ARG A 200 -17.54 17.39 -15.94
CA ARG A 200 -18.40 17.67 -14.78
C ARG A 200 -18.33 16.52 -13.80
N VAL A 201 -18.29 16.87 -12.52
CA VAL A 201 -18.24 15.96 -11.39
C VAL A 201 -19.36 16.31 -10.44
N GLU A 202 -20.06 15.29 -9.97
CA GLU A 202 -21.12 15.42 -8.98
C GLU A 202 -20.92 14.40 -7.86
N VAL A 203 -21.01 14.86 -6.61
CA VAL A 203 -21.07 14.01 -5.43
C VAL A 203 -22.51 13.99 -4.92
N VAL A 204 -23.12 12.82 -4.93
CA VAL A 204 -24.53 12.61 -4.63
C VAL A 204 -24.67 11.74 -3.40
N ARG A 205 -25.51 12.16 -2.45
CA ARG A 205 -25.90 11.32 -1.32
C ARG A 205 -27.04 10.40 -1.76
N ALA A 206 -26.76 9.09 -1.78
CA ALA A 206 -27.74 8.07 -2.13
C ALA A 206 -27.32 6.69 -1.58
N PRO A 207 -28.27 5.83 -1.16
CA PRO A 207 -27.93 4.51 -0.62
C PRO A 207 -27.36 3.55 -1.67
N ARG A 208 -27.59 3.82 -2.97
CA ARG A 208 -27.16 2.99 -4.10
C ARG A 208 -26.97 3.87 -5.34
N PRO A 209 -26.11 3.46 -6.30
CA PRO A 209 -26.01 4.17 -7.56
C PRO A 209 -27.22 3.83 -8.42
N THR A 210 -27.77 4.82 -9.11
CA THR A 210 -28.83 4.59 -10.11
C THR A 210 -28.51 5.31 -11.41
N GLU A 211 -28.99 4.74 -12.51
CA GLU A 211 -29.04 5.34 -13.84
C GLU A 211 -30.52 5.40 -14.29
N PRO A 212 -31.15 6.59 -14.40
CA PRO A 212 -30.58 7.91 -14.17
C PRO A 212 -30.24 8.17 -12.69
N ARG A 213 -29.32 9.11 -12.47
CA ARG A 213 -28.88 9.58 -11.15
C ARG A 213 -30.10 9.96 -10.28
N THR A 214 -30.22 9.33 -9.11
CA THR A 214 -31.19 9.71 -8.07
C THR A 214 -30.46 10.09 -6.78
N GLY A 215 -31.09 10.89 -5.93
CA GLY A 215 -30.50 11.36 -4.67
C GLY A 215 -30.31 12.88 -4.63
N THR A 216 -29.62 13.34 -3.59
CA THR A 216 -29.36 14.76 -3.36
C THR A 216 -27.93 15.09 -3.76
N THR A 217 -27.74 15.96 -4.74
CA THR A 217 -26.41 16.49 -5.08
C THR A 217 -25.89 17.32 -3.92
N VAL A 218 -24.75 16.92 -3.38
CA VAL A 218 -24.11 17.57 -2.23
C VAL A 218 -23.00 18.50 -2.68
N PHE A 219 -22.33 18.16 -3.78
CA PHE A 219 -21.29 18.96 -4.37
C PHE A 219 -21.29 18.75 -5.89
N GLU A 220 -21.06 19.81 -6.65
CA GLU A 220 -20.94 19.80 -8.11
C GLU A 220 -19.81 20.73 -8.54
N ALA A 221 -18.95 20.24 -9.43
CA ALA A 221 -17.87 21.01 -10.03
C ALA A 221 -17.77 20.76 -11.54
N ARG A 222 -17.24 21.74 -12.25
CA ARG A 222 -17.06 21.70 -13.70
C ARG A 222 -15.67 22.17 -14.07
N GLN A 223 -15.06 21.52 -15.06
CA GLN A 223 -13.85 22.03 -15.66
C GLN A 223 -14.18 23.30 -16.45
N GLU A 224 -13.45 24.37 -16.18
CA GLU A 224 -13.53 25.58 -17.00
C GLU A 224 -13.10 25.20 -18.42
N PRO A 225 -13.90 25.48 -19.46
CA PRO A 225 -13.51 25.19 -20.83
C PRO A 225 -12.19 25.91 -21.10
N ALA A 226 -11.17 25.15 -21.54
CA ALA A 226 -9.89 25.73 -21.91
C ALA A 226 -10.15 26.94 -22.79
N ALA A 227 -9.70 28.13 -22.34
CA ALA A 227 -9.86 29.36 -23.08
C ALA A 227 -9.38 29.08 -24.51
N GLN A 228 -10.31 29.15 -25.47
CA GLN A 228 -9.96 28.93 -26.86
C GLN A 228 -8.81 29.89 -27.18
N PRO A 229 -7.71 29.42 -27.80
CA PRO A 229 -6.66 30.33 -28.23
C PRO A 229 -7.35 31.41 -29.06
N GLN A 230 -7.31 32.66 -28.56
CA GLN A 230 -7.78 33.80 -29.32
C GLN A 230 -7.07 33.68 -30.67
N ALA A 231 -7.84 33.39 -31.72
CA ALA A 231 -7.31 33.46 -33.06
C ALA A 231 -6.74 34.87 -33.18
N ASP A 232 -5.42 34.97 -33.35
CA ASP A 232 -4.75 36.19 -33.75
C ASP A 232 -5.42 36.65 -35.04
N THR A 233 -6.45 37.50 -34.92
CA THR A 233 -6.90 38.35 -36.02
C THR A 233 -5.88 39.46 -36.16
N ASP A 234 -4.69 39.07 -36.59
CA ASP A 234 -3.68 39.95 -37.14
C ASP A 234 -3.90 40.03 -38.66
N ASP A 235 -5.16 40.29 -39.06
CA ASP A 235 -5.46 40.81 -40.39
C ASP A 235 -5.09 42.29 -40.36
N ALA A 236 -3.80 42.53 -40.54
CA ALA A 236 -3.24 43.82 -40.87
C ALA A 236 -4.02 44.42 -42.05
N GLN A 237 -4.86 45.40 -41.74
CA GLN A 237 -5.40 46.36 -42.71
C GLN A 237 -4.22 47.07 -43.39
N LEU A 238 -3.75 46.51 -44.50
CA LEU A 238 -2.96 47.23 -45.48
C LEU A 238 -3.92 48.16 -46.24
N ASN A 239 -4.08 49.39 -45.72
CA ASN A 239 -4.63 50.49 -46.52
C ASN A 239 -3.68 50.76 -47.69
N PRO A 240 -4.12 50.70 -48.96
CA PRO A 240 -3.31 51.20 -50.06
C PRO A 240 -3.29 52.73 -50.02
N VAL A 241 -2.08 53.29 -50.00
CA VAL A 241 -1.80 54.71 -50.26
C VAL A 241 -1.46 54.84 -51.75
N GLY A 242 -2.17 55.72 -52.47
CA GLY A 242 -1.94 56.12 -53.87
C GLY A 242 -3.09 55.67 -54.79
N ASP A 243 -3.74 56.52 -55.60
CA ASP A 243 -3.31 57.77 -56.26
C ASP A 243 -4.31 58.94 -56.10
#